data_AF-A0A525HER3-F1
#
_entry.id   AF-A0A525HER3-F1
#
_cell.length_a   1.000
_cell.length_b   1.000
_cell.length_c   1.000
_cell.angle_alpha   90.00
_cell.angle_beta   90.00
_cell.angle_gamma   90.00
#
_symmetry.space_group_name_H-M   'P 1'
#
loop_
_entity.id
_entity.type
_entity.pdbx_description
1 polymer ?
#
loop_
_entity_poly.entity_id
_entity_poly.type
_entity_poly.pdbx_seq_one_letter_code
_entity_poly.pdbx_strand_id
1 'polypeptide(L)'
;MPAKQTFNLSAFADRLIAEKRKLDLAWTIKNMIGLQSISVDLRIALEACDALAFSLDTPMNQPAEFRETSEAALMSYIVLLYARAAKTSSEERKQFDPLPYLNDAEKIVHKELCDLRDRAVAHYGTGGSYVGNWVREIAVLEVEGITVRTGALSRRQIIDRHLIARAKTQIERVIEIVDPIVAQRIAGVMEALNVEAKADPEFYKEVHAHPLNVTLFLGNAESVVEMQNTPDGGRNRGAFGHSG
;
A
#
# COMPACT_ATOMS: atom_id res chain seq x y z
N MET A 1 2.73 20.55 -30.72
CA MET A 1 3.74 19.58 -30.26
C MET A 1 3.19 18.18 -30.50
N PRO A 2 3.99 17.19 -30.93
CA PRO A 2 3.50 15.82 -31.09
C PRO A 2 2.99 15.29 -29.75
N ALA A 3 1.90 14.51 -29.79
CA ALA A 3 1.36 13.87 -28.59
C ALA A 3 2.42 12.93 -27.99
N LYS A 4 2.63 13.01 -26.67
CA LYS A 4 3.53 12.08 -25.95
C LYS A 4 2.96 10.67 -26.11
N GLN A 5 3.77 9.74 -26.61
CA GLN A 5 3.43 8.31 -26.64
C GLN A 5 3.87 7.65 -25.34
N THR A 6 3.09 6.68 -24.86
CA THR A 6 3.40 5.93 -23.63
C THR A 6 3.42 4.44 -23.96
N PHE A 7 4.36 3.71 -23.36
CA PHE A 7 4.59 2.29 -23.62
C PHE A 7 4.44 1.48 -22.33
N ASN A 8 3.98 0.24 -22.45
CA ASN A 8 3.80 -0.68 -21.35
C ASN A 8 5.10 -1.47 -21.10
N LEU A 9 5.98 -0.90 -20.27
CA LEU A 9 7.23 -1.55 -19.89
C LEU A 9 7.01 -2.85 -19.11
N SER A 10 5.89 -3.01 -18.40
CA SER A 10 5.55 -4.25 -17.71
C SER A 10 5.35 -5.40 -18.69
N ALA A 11 4.54 -5.18 -19.73
CA ALA A 11 4.29 -6.16 -20.79
C ALA A 11 5.56 -6.47 -21.58
N PHE A 12 6.40 -5.45 -21.83
CA PHE A 12 7.71 -5.64 -22.44
C PHE A 12 8.62 -6.53 -21.58
N ALA A 13 8.71 -6.27 -20.27
CA ALA A 13 9.50 -7.08 -19.34
C ALA A 13 8.99 -8.54 -19.26
N ASP A 14 7.66 -8.74 -19.25
CA ASP A 14 7.07 -10.08 -19.26
C ASP A 14 7.45 -10.87 -20.51
N ARG A 15 7.43 -10.22 -21.67
CA ARG A 15 7.89 -10.81 -22.93
C ARG A 15 9.37 -11.20 -22.87
N LEU A 16 10.23 -10.31 -22.40
CA LEU A 16 11.67 -10.58 -22.26
C LEU A 16 11.95 -11.78 -21.35
N ILE A 17 11.20 -11.91 -20.25
CA ILE A 17 11.29 -13.06 -19.34
C ILE A 17 10.83 -14.34 -20.03
N ALA A 18 9.68 -14.31 -20.70
CA ALA A 18 9.13 -15.47 -21.42
C ALA A 18 10.08 -15.97 -22.52
N GLU A 19 10.72 -15.06 -23.23
CA GLU A 19 11.72 -15.35 -24.26
C GLU A 19 13.12 -15.64 -23.71
N LYS A 20 13.32 -15.50 -22.39
CA LYS A 20 14.62 -15.65 -21.70
C LYS A 20 15.73 -14.75 -22.26
N ARG A 21 15.40 -13.52 -22.67
CA ARG A 21 16.33 -12.52 -23.22
C ARG A 21 16.39 -11.29 -22.31
N LYS A 22 17.55 -10.61 -22.29
CA LYS A 22 17.76 -9.34 -21.55
C LYS A 22 17.17 -9.37 -20.14
N LEU A 23 17.39 -10.49 -19.43
CA LEU A 23 16.75 -10.77 -18.13
C LEU A 23 17.06 -9.69 -17.10
N ASP A 24 18.27 -9.14 -17.12
CA ASP A 24 18.69 -8.07 -16.21
C ASP A 24 17.83 -6.81 -16.38
N LEU A 25 17.52 -6.40 -17.63
CA LEU A 25 16.61 -5.31 -17.90
C LEU A 25 15.18 -5.64 -17.42
N ALA A 26 14.70 -6.84 -17.75
CA ALA A 26 13.35 -7.25 -17.38
C ALA A 26 13.14 -7.25 -15.86
N TRP A 27 14.10 -7.82 -15.11
CA TRP A 27 14.09 -7.80 -13.64
C TRP A 27 14.25 -6.39 -13.08
N THR A 28 15.06 -5.54 -13.70
CA THR A 28 15.17 -4.12 -13.31
C THR A 28 13.82 -3.40 -13.41
N ILE A 29 13.06 -3.63 -14.49
CA ILE A 29 11.70 -3.09 -14.67
C ILE A 29 10.75 -3.67 -13.60
N LYS A 30 10.74 -4.98 -13.39
CA LYS A 30 9.85 -5.63 -12.40
C LYS A 30 10.13 -5.17 -10.97
N ASN A 31 11.40 -5.00 -10.61
CA ASN A 31 11.80 -4.51 -9.29
C ASN A 31 11.38 -3.05 -9.08
N MET A 32 11.45 -2.20 -10.13
CA MET A 32 10.94 -0.83 -10.06
C MET A 32 9.43 -0.81 -9.80
N ILE A 33 8.65 -1.66 -10.49
CA ILE A 33 7.19 -1.75 -10.30
C ILE A 33 6.86 -2.23 -8.88
N GLY A 34 7.56 -3.25 -8.38
CA GLY A 34 7.34 -3.77 -7.03
C GLY A 34 7.58 -2.71 -5.95
N LEU A 35 8.64 -1.91 -6.08
CA LEU A 35 8.92 -0.78 -5.19
C LEU A 35 7.91 0.37 -5.33
N GLN A 36 7.49 0.70 -6.55
CA GLN A 36 6.44 1.70 -6.76
C GLN A 36 5.14 1.27 -6.08
N SER A 37 4.78 -0.01 -6.14
CA SER A 37 3.62 -0.55 -5.42
C SER A 37 3.73 -0.37 -3.90
N ILE A 38 4.93 -0.53 -3.33
CA ILE A 38 5.17 -0.29 -1.89
C ILE A 38 4.91 1.18 -1.56
N SER A 39 5.46 2.11 -2.36
CA SER A 39 5.24 3.56 -2.15
C SER A 39 3.75 3.92 -2.23
N VAL A 40 3.01 3.36 -3.20
CA VAL A 40 1.56 3.60 -3.33
C VAL A 40 0.79 3.08 -2.12
N ASP A 41 1.07 1.85 -1.66
CA ASP A 41 0.41 1.28 -0.48
C ASP A 41 0.63 2.17 0.77
N LEU A 42 1.85 2.69 0.97
CA LEU A 42 2.17 3.59 2.08
C LEU A 42 1.45 4.94 1.98
N ARG A 43 1.36 5.53 0.78
CA ARG A 43 0.67 6.81 0.57
C ARG A 43 -0.84 6.68 0.82
N ILE A 44 -1.45 5.61 0.33
CA ILE A 44 -2.86 5.34 0.62
C ILE A 44 -3.06 5.12 2.13
N ALA A 45 -2.14 4.43 2.80
CA ALA A 45 -2.21 4.27 4.25
C ALA A 45 -2.12 5.63 4.99
N LEU A 46 -1.27 6.54 4.52
CA LEU A 46 -1.15 7.89 5.08
C LEU A 46 -2.43 8.72 4.86
N GLU A 47 -2.99 8.69 3.65
CA GLU A 47 -4.27 9.34 3.34
C GLU A 47 -5.41 8.78 4.22
N ALA A 48 -5.41 7.46 4.46
CA ALA A 48 -6.37 6.84 5.36
C ALA A 48 -6.17 7.25 6.84
N CYS A 49 -4.93 7.45 7.30
CA CYS A 49 -4.65 8.03 8.62
C CYS A 49 -5.26 9.43 8.75
N ASP A 50 -5.10 10.27 7.73
CA ASP A 50 -5.65 11.63 7.72
C ASP A 50 -7.17 11.63 7.70
N ALA A 51 -7.78 10.77 6.87
CA ALA A 51 -9.23 10.60 6.82
C ALA A 51 -9.80 10.11 8.17
N LEU A 52 -9.12 9.17 8.83
CA LEU A 52 -9.52 8.66 10.14
C LEU A 52 -9.38 9.74 11.23
N ALA A 53 -8.27 10.48 11.25
CA ALA A 53 -8.09 11.59 12.17
C ALA A 53 -9.19 12.66 12.00
N PHE A 54 -9.49 13.02 10.75
CA PHE A 54 -10.57 13.95 10.43
C PHE A 54 -11.94 13.45 10.90
N SER A 55 -12.26 12.16 10.68
CA SER A 55 -13.51 11.54 11.17
C SER A 55 -13.62 11.59 12.69
N LEU A 56 -12.50 11.37 13.40
CA LEU A 56 -12.49 11.36 14.86
C LEU A 56 -12.69 12.75 15.46
N ASP A 57 -12.23 13.80 14.77
CA ASP A 57 -12.29 15.19 15.24
C ASP A 57 -13.55 15.94 14.79
N THR A 58 -14.22 15.44 13.75
CA THR A 58 -15.42 16.09 13.19
C THR A 58 -16.70 15.47 13.73
N PRO A 59 -17.62 16.24 14.34
CA PRO A 59 -18.96 15.77 14.64
C PRO A 59 -19.70 15.41 13.34
N MET A 60 -20.08 14.15 13.17
CA MET A 60 -20.87 13.70 12.03
C MET A 60 -22.35 13.58 12.41
N ASN A 61 -23.24 13.97 11.50
CA ASN A 61 -24.70 13.80 11.63
C ASN A 61 -25.16 12.34 11.37
N GLN A 62 -24.24 11.38 11.39
CA GLN A 62 -24.51 9.98 11.11
C GLN A 62 -24.73 9.18 12.41
N PRO A 63 -25.45 8.05 12.35
CA PRO A 63 -25.59 7.15 13.50
C PRO A 63 -24.21 6.71 14.02
N ALA A 64 -24.09 6.58 15.34
CA ALA A 64 -22.84 6.19 16.00
C ALA A 64 -22.27 4.87 15.44
N GLU A 65 -23.13 3.89 15.18
CA GLU A 65 -22.74 2.59 14.62
C GLU A 65 -22.09 2.69 13.24
N PHE A 66 -22.60 3.56 12.36
CA PHE A 66 -22.02 3.77 11.03
C PHE A 66 -20.64 4.42 11.13
N ARG A 67 -20.50 5.40 12.02
CA ARG A 67 -19.23 6.07 12.29
C ARG A 67 -18.19 5.08 12.85
N GLU A 68 -18.54 4.34 13.90
CA GLU A 68 -17.66 3.36 14.52
C GLU A 68 -17.21 2.29 13.52
N THR A 69 -18.12 1.82 12.66
CA THR A 69 -17.81 0.84 11.60
C THR A 69 -16.85 1.42 10.55
N SER A 70 -17.07 2.67 10.14
CA SER A 70 -16.22 3.33 9.13
C SER A 70 -14.82 3.60 9.67
N GLU A 71 -14.72 4.10 10.90
CA GLU A 71 -13.46 4.36 11.59
C GLU A 71 -12.67 3.07 11.83
N ALA A 72 -13.38 2.00 12.20
CA ALA A 72 -12.80 0.67 12.33
C ALA A 72 -12.25 0.12 11.00
N ALA A 73 -13.01 0.30 9.91
CA ALA A 73 -12.59 -0.12 8.58
C ALA A 73 -11.33 0.64 8.13
N LEU A 74 -11.28 1.96 8.34
CA LEU A 74 -10.10 2.78 8.05
C LEU A 74 -8.88 2.31 8.84
N MET A 75 -9.02 2.08 10.15
CA MET A 75 -7.88 1.61 10.96
C MET A 75 -7.36 0.24 10.48
N SER A 76 -8.27 -0.67 10.15
CA SER A 76 -7.90 -1.98 9.61
C SER A 76 -7.20 -1.86 8.26
N TYR A 77 -7.65 -0.93 7.42
CA TYR A 77 -7.07 -0.66 6.11
C TYR A 77 -5.66 -0.06 6.20
N ILE A 78 -5.43 0.88 7.12
CA ILE A 78 -4.11 1.46 7.42
C ILE A 78 -3.12 0.35 7.82
N VAL A 79 -3.51 -0.48 8.80
CA VAL A 79 -2.68 -1.58 9.30
C VAL A 79 -2.37 -2.60 8.18
N LEU A 80 -3.37 -2.94 7.38
CA LEU A 80 -3.22 -3.87 6.26
C LEU A 80 -2.25 -3.35 5.21
N LEU A 81 -2.42 -2.11 4.76
CA LEU A 81 -1.57 -1.50 3.72
C LEU A 81 -0.14 -1.30 4.21
N TYR A 82 0.05 -0.81 5.44
CA TYR A 82 1.39 -0.70 6.02
C TYR A 82 2.07 -2.07 6.08
N ALA A 83 1.40 -3.09 6.63
CA ALA A 83 1.97 -4.43 6.73
C ALA A 83 2.22 -5.05 5.34
N ARG A 84 1.36 -4.80 4.35
CA ARG A 84 1.56 -5.24 2.96
C ARG A 84 2.78 -4.58 2.31
N ALA A 85 3.06 -3.33 2.64
CA ALA A 85 4.19 -2.56 2.11
C ALA A 85 5.52 -2.88 2.82
N ALA A 86 5.48 -3.06 4.15
CA ALA A 86 6.66 -3.08 5.01
C ALA A 86 7.05 -4.47 5.53
N LYS A 87 6.14 -5.46 5.52
CA LYS A 87 6.41 -6.78 6.09
C LYS A 87 7.08 -7.71 5.07
N THR A 88 8.37 -7.97 5.28
CA THR A 88 9.25 -8.74 4.39
C THR A 88 9.00 -10.25 4.35
N SER A 89 8.16 -10.77 5.24
CA SER A 89 7.85 -12.21 5.30
C SER A 89 7.02 -12.73 4.11
N SER A 90 6.53 -11.85 3.23
CA SER A 90 5.84 -12.26 2.01
C SER A 90 6.83 -12.47 0.86
N GLU A 91 6.73 -13.61 0.15
CA GLU A 91 7.68 -13.96 -0.92
C GLU A 91 7.75 -12.90 -2.03
N GLU A 92 6.63 -12.21 -2.27
CA GLU A 92 6.49 -11.17 -3.28
C GLU A 92 7.11 -9.82 -2.88
N ARG A 93 7.48 -9.62 -1.60
CA ARG A 93 7.99 -8.32 -1.08
C ARG A 93 9.43 -8.37 -0.58
N LYS A 94 10.21 -9.40 -0.95
CA LYS A 94 11.66 -9.49 -0.63
C LYS A 94 12.51 -8.34 -1.21
N GLN A 95 11.91 -7.44 -2.00
CA GLN A 95 12.60 -6.33 -2.67
C GLN A 95 12.91 -5.14 -1.74
N PHE A 96 12.23 -5.01 -0.60
CA PHE A 96 12.44 -3.91 0.34
C PHE A 96 12.21 -4.33 1.79
N ASP A 97 13.18 -4.04 2.65
CA ASP A 97 13.08 -4.19 4.10
C ASP A 97 13.32 -2.82 4.76
N PRO A 98 12.34 -2.23 5.45
CA PRO A 98 12.55 -1.00 6.18
C PRO A 98 13.36 -1.20 7.47
N LEU A 99 13.38 -2.40 8.08
CA LEU A 99 13.94 -2.63 9.41
C LEU A 99 15.40 -2.14 9.61
N PRO A 100 16.32 -2.29 8.64
CA PRO A 100 17.69 -1.79 8.77
C PRO A 100 17.79 -0.27 8.88
N TYR A 101 16.76 0.46 8.41
CA TYR A 101 16.72 1.92 8.38
C TYR A 101 15.96 2.53 9.57
N LEU A 102 15.32 1.69 10.38
CA LEU A 102 14.54 2.09 11.53
C LEU A 102 15.40 2.12 12.80
N ASN A 103 15.18 3.10 13.67
CA ASN A 103 15.70 3.12 15.03
C ASN A 103 14.90 2.16 15.93
N ASP A 104 15.32 1.96 17.18
CA ASP A 104 14.71 0.95 18.05
C ASP A 104 13.26 1.28 18.44
N ALA A 105 12.91 2.57 18.58
CA ALA A 105 11.53 2.98 18.83
C ALA A 105 10.64 2.72 17.60
N GLU A 106 11.14 3.03 16.40
CA GLU A 106 10.46 2.76 15.14
C GLU A 106 10.29 1.26 14.89
N LYS A 107 11.29 0.43 15.23
CA LYS A 107 11.17 -1.05 15.14
C LYS A 107 10.06 -1.59 16.04
N ILE A 108 9.85 -1.00 17.22
CA ILE A 108 8.76 -1.38 18.11
C ILE A 108 7.41 -1.08 17.45
N VAL A 109 7.24 0.11 16.85
CA VAL A 109 5.99 0.48 16.17
C VAL A 109 5.77 -0.37 14.90
N HIS A 110 6.82 -0.59 14.12
CA HIS A 110 6.77 -1.50 12.96
C HIS A 110 6.27 -2.90 13.37
N LYS A 111 6.84 -3.44 14.46
CA LYS A 111 6.41 -4.73 15.01
C LYS A 111 4.97 -4.70 15.50
N GLU A 112 4.56 -3.64 16.21
CA GLU A 112 3.18 -3.43 16.67
C GLU A 112 2.21 -3.49 15.48
N LEU A 113 2.45 -2.73 14.41
CA LEU A 113 1.59 -2.70 13.22
C LEU A 113 1.54 -4.04 12.47
N CYS A 114 2.70 -4.69 12.30
CA CYS A 114 2.76 -5.99 11.63
C CYS A 114 2.05 -7.08 12.45
N ASP A 115 2.25 -7.09 13.77
CA ASP A 115 1.63 -8.07 14.63
C ASP A 115 0.12 -7.79 14.81
N LEU A 116 -0.34 -6.53 14.74
CA LEU A 116 -1.78 -6.18 14.69
C LEU A 116 -2.44 -6.74 13.43
N ARG A 117 -1.78 -6.62 12.27
CA ARG A 117 -2.27 -7.26 11.03
C ARG A 117 -2.42 -8.76 11.22
N ASP A 118 -1.41 -9.42 11.77
CA ASP A 118 -1.44 -10.88 11.94
C ASP A 118 -2.47 -11.31 12.98
N ARG A 119 -2.55 -10.65 14.13
CA ARG A 119 -3.29 -11.16 15.29
C ARG A 119 -4.67 -10.56 15.47
N ALA A 120 -4.82 -9.25 15.24
CA ALA A 120 -6.06 -8.54 15.51
C ALA A 120 -6.97 -8.48 14.28
N VAL A 121 -6.37 -8.33 13.09
CA VAL A 121 -7.10 -8.26 11.81
C VAL A 121 -7.29 -9.63 11.17
N ALA A 122 -6.28 -10.50 11.20
CA ALA A 122 -6.31 -11.77 10.46
C ALA A 122 -6.66 -13.04 11.26
N HIS A 123 -6.74 -12.99 12.60
CA HIS A 123 -6.95 -14.19 13.44
C HIS A 123 -7.98 -14.01 14.58
N TYR A 124 -8.56 -15.14 15.01
CA TYR A 124 -9.38 -15.30 16.23
C TYR A 124 -8.48 -15.54 17.45
N GLY A 125 -8.80 -14.99 18.62
CA GLY A 125 -7.99 -15.13 19.85
C GLY A 125 -7.78 -13.82 20.62
N THR A 126 -6.95 -13.85 21.66
CA THR A 126 -6.80 -12.75 22.66
C THR A 126 -6.28 -11.42 22.11
N GLY A 127 -6.00 -11.32 20.80
CA GLY A 127 -5.51 -10.10 20.17
C GLY A 127 -4.10 -9.69 20.60
N GLY A 128 -3.39 -10.50 21.40
CA GLY A 128 -2.07 -10.16 21.96
C GLY A 128 -2.13 -9.11 23.08
N SER A 129 -0.99 -8.91 23.75
CA SER A 129 -0.82 -7.89 24.80
C SER A 129 -0.36 -6.57 24.19
N TYR A 130 -1.25 -5.91 23.43
CA TYR A 130 -1.07 -4.50 23.08
C TYR A 130 -1.70 -3.63 24.17
N VAL A 131 -1.42 -2.34 24.16
CA VAL A 131 -2.00 -1.39 25.11
C VAL A 131 -3.51 -1.25 24.82
N GLY A 132 -4.33 -2.19 25.32
CA GLY A 132 -5.77 -2.25 25.08
C GLY A 132 -6.28 -3.66 24.76
N ASN A 133 -7.61 -3.85 24.85
CA ASN A 133 -8.25 -5.11 24.49
C ASN A 133 -8.82 -5.01 23.08
N TRP A 134 -7.97 -5.19 22.07
CA TRP A 134 -8.31 -5.12 20.65
C TRP A 134 -9.43 -6.08 20.25
N VAL A 135 -9.48 -7.23 20.91
CA VAL A 135 -10.49 -8.26 20.72
C VAL A 135 -10.90 -8.77 22.10
N ARG A 136 -12.21 -8.80 22.37
CA ARG A 136 -12.80 -9.50 23.51
C ARG A 136 -13.87 -10.41 22.98
N GLU A 137 -13.70 -11.70 23.24
CA GLU A 137 -14.65 -12.73 22.86
C GLU A 137 -14.96 -13.54 24.11
N ILE A 138 -16.24 -13.70 24.40
CA ILE A 138 -16.74 -14.38 25.59
C ILE A 138 -17.88 -15.28 25.15
N ALA A 139 -17.78 -16.56 25.52
CA ALA A 139 -18.92 -17.48 25.44
C ALA A 139 -19.91 -17.13 26.56
N VAL A 140 -21.18 -16.98 26.21
CA VAL A 140 -22.24 -16.66 27.15
C VAL A 140 -23.25 -17.80 27.24
N LEU A 141 -23.80 -17.98 28.44
CA LEU A 141 -24.96 -18.82 28.69
C LEU A 141 -26.08 -17.92 29.17
N GLU A 142 -27.13 -17.79 28.38
CA GLU A 142 -28.34 -17.07 28.75
C GLU A 142 -29.36 -18.06 29.29
N VAL A 143 -29.92 -17.77 30.45
CA VAL A 143 -30.94 -18.60 31.10
C VAL A 143 -32.19 -17.76 31.30
N GLU A 144 -33.29 -18.19 30.68
CA GLU A 144 -34.61 -17.56 30.79
C GLU A 144 -35.64 -18.63 31.21
N GLY A 145 -35.93 -18.70 32.52
CA GLY A 145 -36.76 -19.74 33.10
C GLY A 145 -36.11 -21.13 32.96
N ILE A 146 -36.75 -22.02 32.21
CA ILE A 146 -36.21 -23.36 31.86
C ILE A 146 -35.45 -23.38 30.53
N THR A 147 -35.47 -22.27 29.78
CA THR A 147 -34.79 -22.18 28.48
C THR A 147 -33.35 -21.78 28.69
N VAL A 148 -32.43 -22.56 28.11
CA VAL A 148 -31.00 -22.25 28.10
C VAL A 148 -30.56 -22.00 26.67
N ARG A 149 -29.88 -20.87 26.43
CA ARG A 149 -29.27 -20.52 25.15
C ARG A 149 -27.78 -20.28 25.34
N THR A 150 -26.97 -20.83 24.46
CA THR A 150 -25.53 -20.53 24.39
C THR A 150 -25.29 -19.53 23.27
N GLY A 151 -24.37 -18.59 23.48
CA GLY A 151 -23.95 -17.64 22.46
C GLY A 151 -22.49 -17.26 22.62
N ALA A 152 -22.03 -16.37 21.75
CA ALA A 152 -20.76 -15.70 21.88
C ALA A 152 -20.98 -14.19 21.72
N LEU A 153 -20.37 -13.40 22.60
CA LEU A 153 -20.30 -11.96 22.46
C LEU A 153 -18.89 -11.58 22.01
N SER A 154 -18.82 -10.76 20.98
CA SER A 154 -17.56 -10.26 20.44
C SER A 154 -17.56 -8.74 20.47
N ARG A 155 -16.52 -8.15 21.06
CA ARG A 155 -16.23 -6.72 20.97
C ARG A 155 -14.84 -6.54 20.40
N ARG A 156 -14.74 -5.70 19.38
CA ARG A 156 -13.47 -5.30 18.78
C ARG A 156 -13.21 -3.85 19.18
N GLN A 157 -12.08 -3.56 19.84
CA GLN A 157 -11.61 -2.20 20.03
C GLN A 157 -10.72 -1.88 18.84
N ILE A 158 -11.24 -1.09 17.89
CA ILE A 158 -10.58 -0.88 16.61
C ILE A 158 -9.97 0.53 16.53
N ILE A 159 -10.22 1.39 17.51
CA ILE A 159 -9.80 2.80 17.47
C ILE A 159 -8.97 3.13 18.71
N ASP A 160 -7.74 3.56 18.47
CA ASP A 160 -6.81 4.14 19.46
C ASP A 160 -6.12 5.35 18.81
N ARG A 161 -6.42 6.56 19.30
CA ARG A 161 -5.83 7.81 18.81
C ARG A 161 -4.31 7.84 18.92
N HIS A 162 -3.75 7.26 19.97
CA HIS A 162 -2.30 7.19 20.12
C HIS A 162 -1.68 6.26 19.09
N LEU A 163 -2.32 5.12 18.82
CA LEU A 163 -1.84 4.23 17.77
C LEU A 163 -1.97 4.86 16.39
N ILE A 164 -3.06 5.57 16.09
CA ILE A 164 -3.22 6.28 14.80
C ILE A 164 -2.08 7.29 14.61
N ALA A 165 -1.76 8.07 15.64
CA ALA A 165 -0.65 9.02 15.58
C ALA A 165 0.70 8.31 15.38
N ARG A 166 0.98 7.24 16.13
CA ARG A 166 2.21 6.43 15.94
C ARG A 166 2.27 5.81 14.55
N ALA A 167 1.17 5.28 14.04
CA ALA A 167 1.07 4.67 12.73
C ALA A 167 1.35 5.70 11.63
N LYS A 168 0.75 6.90 11.73
CA LYS A 168 1.01 8.01 10.82
C LYS A 168 2.50 8.37 10.77
N THR A 169 3.11 8.64 11.92
CA THR A 169 4.56 8.95 11.98
C THR A 169 5.42 7.81 11.42
N GLN A 170 5.07 6.57 11.72
CA GLN A 170 5.77 5.40 11.21
C GLN A 170 5.64 5.25 9.69
N ILE A 171 4.46 5.54 9.12
CA ILE A 171 4.22 5.52 7.67
C ILE A 171 5.01 6.64 6.99
N GLU A 172 4.93 7.87 7.49
CA GLU A 172 5.70 9.02 6.99
C GLU A 172 7.20 8.70 6.96
N ARG A 173 7.72 8.15 8.05
CA ARG A 173 9.13 7.75 8.15
C ARG A 173 9.52 6.70 7.10
N VAL A 174 8.67 5.71 6.84
CA VAL A 174 8.96 4.68 5.82
C VAL A 174 8.86 5.26 4.41
N ILE A 175 7.95 6.22 4.17
CA ILE A 175 7.88 6.94 2.89
C ILE A 175 9.20 7.69 2.63
N GLU A 176 9.74 8.40 3.64
CA GLU A 176 11.04 9.10 3.54
C GLU A 176 12.20 8.17 3.15
N ILE A 177 12.12 6.89 3.56
CA ILE A 177 13.12 5.87 3.23
C ILE A 177 12.88 5.32 1.81
N VAL A 178 11.63 5.03 1.45
CA VAL A 178 11.26 4.36 0.19
C VAL A 178 11.39 5.29 -1.01
N ASP A 179 10.97 6.54 -0.89
CA ASP A 179 10.94 7.50 -1.99
C ASP A 179 12.29 7.67 -2.73
N PRO A 180 13.42 7.91 -2.04
CA PRO A 180 14.71 8.02 -2.72
C PRO A 180 15.14 6.70 -3.39
N ILE A 181 14.76 5.54 -2.82
CA ILE A 181 15.06 4.23 -3.40
C ILE A 181 14.24 4.02 -4.67
N VAL A 182 12.96 4.37 -4.67
CA VAL A 182 12.10 4.33 -5.86
C VAL A 182 12.66 5.24 -6.95
N ALA A 183 13.02 6.47 -6.61
CA ALA A 183 13.61 7.42 -7.56
C ALA A 183 14.90 6.87 -8.19
N GLN A 184 15.79 6.29 -7.38
CA GLN A 184 17.02 5.64 -7.86
C GLN A 184 16.72 4.48 -8.82
N ARG A 185 15.68 3.69 -8.55
CA ARG A 185 15.30 2.52 -9.37
C ARG A 185 14.67 2.93 -10.69
N ILE A 186 13.87 4.00 -10.71
CA ILE A 186 13.36 4.60 -11.95
C ILE A 186 14.52 5.09 -12.81
N ALA A 187 15.50 5.80 -12.22
CA ALA A 187 16.70 6.22 -12.94
C ALA A 187 17.49 5.01 -13.47
N GLY A 188 17.58 3.93 -12.69
CA GLY A 188 18.21 2.67 -13.10
C GLY A 188 17.52 2.00 -14.30
N VAL A 189 16.18 1.99 -14.36
CA VAL A 189 15.43 1.51 -15.53
C VAL A 189 15.76 2.35 -16.75
N MET A 190 15.79 3.69 -16.61
CA MET A 190 16.13 4.58 -17.70
C MET A 190 17.54 4.32 -18.24
N GLU A 191 18.52 4.16 -17.36
CA GLU A 191 19.89 3.84 -17.76
C GLU A 191 19.98 2.47 -18.45
N ALA A 192 19.32 1.45 -17.91
CA ALA A 192 19.31 0.11 -18.51
C ALA A 192 18.68 0.11 -19.92
N LEU A 193 17.58 0.85 -20.12
CA LEU A 193 16.98 1.04 -21.44
C LEU A 193 17.94 1.74 -22.41
N ASN A 194 18.65 2.77 -21.95
CA ASN A 194 19.62 3.50 -22.77
C ASN A 194 20.83 2.64 -23.16
N VAL A 195 21.30 1.77 -22.25
CA VAL A 195 22.40 0.83 -22.53
C VAL A 195 21.98 -0.15 -23.64
N GLU A 196 20.79 -0.75 -23.53
CA GLU A 196 20.30 -1.68 -24.55
C GLU A 196 20.07 -0.99 -25.89
N ALA A 197 19.53 0.23 -25.88
CA ALA A 197 19.34 1.03 -27.09
C ALA A 197 20.64 1.43 -27.81
N LYS A 198 21.73 1.65 -27.05
CA LYS A 198 23.05 1.93 -27.64
C LYS A 198 23.67 0.67 -28.25
N ALA A 199 23.42 -0.48 -27.66
CA ALA A 199 23.95 -1.77 -28.12
C ALA A 199 23.18 -2.30 -29.34
N ASP A 200 21.87 -2.02 -29.43
CA ASP A 200 20.99 -2.52 -30.48
C ASP A 200 20.13 -1.37 -31.05
N PRO A 201 20.43 -0.88 -32.27
CA PRO A 201 19.65 0.18 -32.92
C PRO A 201 18.18 -0.16 -33.15
N GLU A 202 17.83 -1.45 -33.18
CA GLU A 202 16.47 -1.94 -33.41
C GLU A 202 15.69 -2.12 -32.09
N PHE A 203 16.35 -2.00 -30.94
CA PHE A 203 15.77 -2.19 -29.60
C PHE A 203 14.48 -1.39 -29.39
N TYR A 204 14.46 -0.13 -29.85
CA TYR A 204 13.26 0.70 -29.71
C TYR A 204 12.05 0.13 -30.45
N LYS A 205 12.23 -0.59 -31.57
CA LYS A 205 11.11 -1.26 -32.25
C LYS A 205 10.46 -2.31 -31.36
N GLU A 206 11.23 -2.99 -30.51
CA GLU A 206 10.68 -3.91 -29.52
C GLU A 206 9.83 -3.17 -28.49
N VAL A 207 10.30 -2.04 -27.94
CA VAL A 207 9.53 -1.23 -26.99
C VAL A 207 8.25 -0.67 -27.64
N HIS A 208 8.35 -0.19 -28.88
CA HIS A 208 7.21 0.34 -29.65
C HIS A 208 6.13 -0.71 -29.94
N ALA A 209 6.45 -2.01 -29.87
CA ALA A 209 5.48 -3.09 -29.99
C ALA A 209 4.54 -3.20 -28.77
N HIS A 210 4.78 -2.43 -27.71
CA HIS A 210 4.01 -2.45 -26.47
C HIS A 210 3.39 -1.06 -26.16
N PRO A 211 2.50 -0.51 -27.01
CA PRO A 211 1.84 0.76 -26.72
C PRO A 211 0.91 0.66 -25.49
N LEU A 212 0.84 1.72 -24.69
CA LEU A 212 -0.10 1.84 -23.58
C LEU A 212 -1.16 2.90 -23.88
N ASN A 213 -2.43 2.50 -23.87
CA ASN A 213 -3.54 3.44 -23.85
C ASN A 213 -3.75 3.94 -22.40
N VAL A 214 -3.11 5.06 -22.07
CA VAL A 214 -3.12 5.63 -20.71
C VAL A 214 -4.54 6.02 -20.27
N THR A 215 -5.36 6.57 -21.19
CA THR A 215 -6.75 6.94 -20.87
C THR A 215 -7.57 5.72 -20.48
N LEU A 216 -7.44 4.61 -21.21
CA LEU A 216 -8.11 3.37 -20.86
C LEU A 216 -7.60 2.79 -19.54
N PHE A 217 -6.28 2.88 -19.29
CA PHE A 217 -5.66 2.37 -18.07
C PHE A 217 -6.06 3.16 -16.82
N LEU A 218 -6.08 4.49 -16.89
CA LEU A 218 -6.45 5.37 -15.77
C LEU A 218 -7.97 5.56 -15.63
N GLY A 219 -8.76 5.16 -16.63
CA GLY A 219 -10.22 5.20 -16.61
C GLY A 219 -10.85 6.58 -16.86
N ASN A 220 -10.09 7.67 -16.84
CA ASN A 220 -10.59 9.01 -17.16
C ASN A 220 -9.50 9.92 -17.77
N ALA A 221 -9.92 10.97 -18.47
CA ALA A 221 -9.01 11.89 -19.17
C ALA A 221 -8.30 12.88 -18.22
N GLU A 222 -8.94 13.25 -17.11
CA GLU A 222 -8.37 14.20 -16.13
C GLU A 222 -7.10 13.64 -15.48
N SER A 223 -7.12 12.36 -15.10
CA SER A 223 -5.96 11.66 -14.54
C SER A 223 -4.80 11.58 -15.54
N VAL A 224 -5.09 11.52 -16.85
CA VAL A 224 -4.06 11.56 -17.90
C VAL A 224 -3.40 12.93 -17.96
N VAL A 225 -4.20 14.00 -17.93
CA VAL A 225 -3.70 15.39 -17.93
C VAL A 225 -2.85 15.63 -16.69
N GLU A 226 -3.31 15.17 -15.53
CA GLU A 226 -2.58 15.29 -14.27
C GLU A 226 -1.24 14.54 -14.30
N MET A 227 -1.24 13.28 -14.75
CA MET A 227 -0.02 12.49 -14.93
C MET A 227 0.98 13.20 -15.86
N GLN A 228 0.49 13.78 -16.96
CA GLN A 228 1.33 14.47 -17.95
C GLN A 228 1.90 15.80 -17.46
N ASN A 229 1.21 16.47 -16.53
CA ASN A 229 1.59 17.77 -15.96
C ASN A 229 2.42 17.66 -14.68
N THR A 230 2.44 16.48 -14.04
CA THR A 230 3.27 16.25 -12.85
C THR A 230 4.72 16.00 -13.28
N PRO A 231 5.72 16.76 -12.79
CA PRO A 231 7.13 16.62 -13.19
C PRO A 231 7.68 15.20 -13.00
N ASP A 232 7.16 14.48 -12.01
CA ASP A 232 7.52 13.11 -11.70
C ASP A 232 6.62 12.05 -12.34
N GLY A 233 5.61 12.44 -13.11
CA GLY A 233 4.64 11.51 -13.73
C GLY A 233 3.62 10.93 -12.75
N GLY A 234 3.30 11.65 -11.66
CA GLY A 234 2.27 11.24 -10.69
C GLY A 234 2.78 10.37 -9.53
N ARG A 235 4.10 10.22 -9.34
CA ARG A 235 4.74 9.38 -8.30
C ARG A 235 4.22 9.58 -6.87
N ASN A 236 3.66 10.76 -6.57
CA ASN A 236 3.38 11.17 -5.20
C ASN A 236 1.94 10.95 -4.73
N ARG A 237 1.04 10.42 -5.55
CA ARG A 237 -0.37 10.19 -5.15
C ARG A 237 -0.64 8.71 -4.94
N GLY A 238 -1.25 8.37 -3.80
CA GLY A 238 -1.98 7.12 -3.67
C GLY A 238 -3.01 7.04 -4.81
N ALA A 239 -3.33 5.84 -5.27
CA ALA A 239 -4.15 5.63 -6.46
C ALA A 239 -5.61 6.11 -6.26
N PHE A 240 -5.84 7.43 -6.27
CA PHE A 240 -7.16 8.06 -6.29
C PHE A 240 -7.13 9.27 -7.22
N GLY A 241 -7.28 9.00 -8.51
CA GLY A 241 -7.92 9.97 -9.39
C GLY A 241 -9.40 10.01 -9.03
N HIS A 242 -9.79 10.81 -8.04
CA HIS A 242 -11.20 11.14 -7.84
C HIS A 242 -11.62 12.15 -8.90
N SER A 243 -12.19 11.65 -9.99
CA SER A 243 -13.11 12.42 -10.83
C SER A 243 -14.35 12.73 -10.01
N GLY A 244 -14.54 14.01 -9.67
CA GLY A 244 -15.85 14.56 -9.33
C GLY A 244 -16.66 14.86 -10.58
#